data_AF-A0A119CV03-F1
#
_entry.id   AF-A0A119CV03-F1
#
_cell.length_a   1.000
_cell.length_b   1.000
_cell.length_c   1.000
_cell.angle_alpha   90.00
_cell.angle_beta   90.00
_cell.angle_gamma   90.00
#
_symmetry.space_group_name_H-M   'P 1'
#
loop_
_entity.id
_entity.type
_entity.pdbx_description
1 polymer ?
#
loop_
_entity_poly.entity_id
_entity_poly.type
_entity_poly.pdbx_seq_one_letter_code
_entity_poly.pdbx_strand_id
1 'polypeptide(L)'
;MTTLAQQLEKADRLATVTQGVGFALWQLQELEGVAAQHFVLLVQAKKGMGLAEGNALVEKAQTKTFGATLHQIAKAGLISPEMEKRFTKLLAERNWLVHRSRAESRNVIHNDSAMAALVGRLDAMAVEALALLKYIDAETGSFVRKHGVSMHYVEQVSKQLLEQWYAADAL
;
A
#
# COMPACT_ATOMS: atom_id res chain seq x y z
N MET A 1 -20.63 -10.50 -37.73
CA MET A 1 -21.24 -10.77 -36.41
C MET A 1 -20.15 -11.32 -35.50
N THR A 2 -19.96 -10.77 -34.30
CA THR A 2 -19.07 -11.39 -33.30
C THR A 2 -19.64 -12.73 -32.85
N THR A 3 -18.79 -13.75 -32.74
CA THR A 3 -19.20 -15.06 -32.25
C THR A 3 -19.40 -15.04 -30.73
N LEU A 4 -20.18 -15.98 -30.20
CA LEU A 4 -20.33 -16.16 -28.74
C LEU A 4 -18.96 -16.36 -28.06
N ALA A 5 -18.06 -17.11 -28.68
CA ALA A 5 -16.69 -17.31 -28.19
C ALA A 5 -15.92 -15.98 -28.05
N GLN A 6 -16.01 -15.10 -29.05
CA GLN A 6 -15.38 -13.77 -29.00
C GLN A 6 -16.01 -12.85 -27.95
N GLN A 7 -17.30 -13.04 -27.61
CA GLN A 7 -17.95 -12.28 -26.55
C GLN A 7 -17.51 -12.75 -25.16
N LEU A 8 -17.43 -14.06 -24.95
CA LEU A 8 -16.93 -14.66 -23.70
C LEU A 8 -15.48 -14.24 -23.43
N GLU A 9 -14.62 -14.32 -24.43
CA GLU A 9 -13.22 -13.90 -24.29
C GLU A 9 -13.08 -12.41 -23.89
N LYS A 10 -13.89 -11.53 -24.47
CA LYS A 10 -13.90 -10.11 -24.08
C LYS A 10 -14.39 -9.90 -22.65
N ALA A 11 -15.37 -10.69 -22.21
CA ALA A 11 -15.87 -10.65 -20.85
C ALA A 11 -14.79 -11.11 -19.85
N ASP A 12 -14.08 -12.20 -20.16
CA ASP A 12 -12.98 -12.70 -19.35
C ASP A 12 -11.85 -11.67 -19.22
N ARG A 13 -11.45 -11.04 -20.33
CA ARG A 13 -10.46 -9.95 -20.30
C ARG A 13 -10.89 -8.79 -19.42
N LEU A 14 -12.15 -8.38 -19.51
CA LEU A 14 -12.69 -7.30 -18.68
C LEU A 14 -12.67 -7.68 -17.20
N ALA A 15 -13.04 -8.92 -16.87
CA ALA A 15 -12.97 -9.44 -15.51
C ALA A 15 -11.53 -9.41 -14.99
N THR A 16 -10.56 -9.91 -15.76
CA THR A 16 -9.14 -9.89 -15.39
C THR A 16 -8.62 -8.48 -15.14
N VAL A 17 -8.92 -7.52 -16.03
CA VAL A 17 -8.49 -6.12 -15.85
C VAL A 17 -9.11 -5.50 -14.60
N THR A 18 -10.41 -5.67 -14.39
CA THR A 18 -11.10 -5.05 -13.25
C THR A 18 -10.64 -5.64 -11.92
N GLN A 19 -10.41 -6.95 -11.85
CA GLN A 19 -9.82 -7.62 -10.69
C GLN A 19 -8.39 -7.13 -10.43
N GLY A 20 -7.54 -7.06 -11.47
CA GLY A 20 -6.16 -6.59 -11.34
C GLY A 20 -6.07 -5.14 -10.88
N VAL A 21 -6.94 -4.26 -11.41
CA VAL A 21 -7.04 -2.86 -10.95
C VAL A 21 -7.46 -2.79 -9.49
N GLY A 22 -8.49 -3.55 -9.10
CA GLY A 22 -8.95 -3.59 -7.71
C GLY A 22 -7.86 -4.07 -6.75
N PHE A 23 -7.17 -5.16 -7.11
CA PHE A 23 -6.09 -5.72 -6.29
C PHE A 23 -4.90 -4.76 -6.17
N ALA A 24 -4.43 -4.18 -7.27
CA ALA A 24 -3.33 -3.22 -7.25
C ALA A 24 -3.68 -1.98 -6.41
N LEU A 25 -4.91 -1.46 -6.56
CA LEU A 25 -5.38 -0.32 -5.77
C LEU A 25 -5.43 -0.64 -4.28
N TRP A 26 -5.92 -1.82 -3.90
CA TRP A 26 -5.94 -2.25 -2.50
C TRP A 26 -4.52 -2.29 -1.93
N GLN A 27 -3.58 -2.97 -2.58
CA GLN A 27 -2.19 -3.05 -2.11
C GLN A 27 -1.55 -1.65 -1.96
N LEU A 28 -1.85 -0.73 -2.88
CA LEU A 28 -1.40 0.65 -2.79
C LEU A 28 -2.01 1.37 -1.57
N GLN A 29 -3.31 1.22 -1.33
CA GLN A 29 -3.98 1.85 -0.17
C GLN A 29 -3.46 1.33 1.17
N GLU A 30 -3.16 0.03 1.29
CA GLU A 30 -2.51 -0.51 2.49
C GLU A 30 -1.14 0.16 2.71
N LEU A 31 -0.33 0.28 1.66
CA LEU A 31 0.95 0.98 1.74
C LEU A 31 0.79 2.45 2.14
N GLU A 32 -0.21 3.16 1.59
CA GLU A 32 -0.51 4.55 1.94
C GLU A 32 -0.82 4.69 3.45
N GLY A 33 -1.65 3.80 3.99
CA GLY A 33 -2.02 3.77 5.40
C GLY A 33 -0.82 3.48 6.30
N VAL A 34 -0.03 2.45 5.97
CA VAL A 34 1.16 2.06 6.74
C VAL A 34 2.25 3.14 6.68
N ALA A 35 2.45 3.79 5.54
CA ALA A 35 3.38 4.92 5.42
C ALA A 35 2.97 6.11 6.32
N ALA A 36 1.66 6.40 6.43
CA ALA A 36 1.16 7.44 7.32
C ALA A 36 1.40 7.10 8.79
N GLN A 37 1.14 5.86 9.21
CA GLN A 37 1.44 5.38 10.56
C GLN A 37 2.94 5.45 10.88
N HIS A 38 3.78 5.01 9.94
CA HIS A 38 5.23 5.07 10.07
C HIS A 38 5.73 6.52 10.22
N PHE A 39 5.19 7.45 9.43
CA PHE A 39 5.49 8.87 9.57
C PHE A 39 5.14 9.41 10.97
N VAL A 40 3.96 9.07 11.49
CA VAL A 40 3.56 9.47 12.84
C VAL A 40 4.53 8.93 13.88
N LEU A 41 4.90 7.65 13.77
CA LEU A 41 5.84 7.02 14.70
C LEU A 41 7.20 7.72 14.70
N LEU A 42 7.76 8.02 13.52
CA LEU A 42 9.10 8.57 13.42
C LEU A 42 9.18 10.07 13.76
N VAL A 43 8.14 10.83 13.48
CA VAL A 43 8.21 12.32 13.50
C VAL A 43 7.38 12.94 14.62
N GLN A 44 6.26 12.31 15.01
CA GLN A 44 5.27 12.94 15.88
C GLN A 44 5.11 12.23 17.22
N ALA A 45 5.27 10.91 17.25
CA ALA A 45 5.11 10.11 18.45
C ALA A 45 6.18 10.45 19.51
N LYS A 46 5.78 10.44 20.78
CA LYS A 46 6.66 10.68 21.93
C LYS A 46 6.51 9.55 22.92
N LYS A 47 7.59 9.25 23.66
CA LYS A 47 7.53 8.26 24.74
C LYS A 47 6.50 8.67 25.78
N GLY A 48 5.62 7.75 26.15
CA GLY A 48 4.52 8.01 27.10
C GLY A 48 3.25 8.57 26.45
N MET A 49 3.24 8.78 25.13
CA MET A 49 2.02 9.10 24.39
C MET A 49 1.01 7.95 24.53
N GLY A 50 -0.21 8.27 24.95
CA GLY A 50 -1.29 7.30 25.08
C GLY A 50 -1.86 6.89 23.72
N LEU A 51 -2.54 5.74 23.68
CA LEU A 51 -3.11 5.18 22.45
C LEU A 51 -4.11 6.13 21.76
N ALA A 52 -4.96 6.81 22.53
CA ALA A 52 -5.94 7.77 22.00
C ALA A 52 -5.26 8.96 21.30
N GLU A 53 -4.20 9.52 21.90
CA GLU A 53 -3.44 10.63 21.31
C GLU A 53 -2.69 10.18 20.05
N GLY A 54 -2.05 8.99 20.10
CA GLY A 54 -1.39 8.41 18.94
C GLY A 54 -2.33 8.16 17.76
N ASN A 55 -3.51 7.59 18.02
CA ASN A 55 -4.51 7.32 16.99
C ASN A 55 -5.02 8.60 16.31
N ALA A 56 -5.23 9.68 17.08
CA ALA A 56 -5.62 10.97 16.51
C ALA A 56 -4.56 11.53 15.54
N LEU A 57 -3.27 11.29 15.81
CA LEU A 57 -2.19 11.68 14.89
C LEU A 57 -2.20 10.82 13.62
N VAL A 58 -2.46 9.51 13.75
CA VAL A 58 -2.57 8.57 12.62
C VAL A 58 -3.75 8.95 11.72
N GLU A 59 -4.94 9.14 12.28
CA GLU A 59 -6.13 9.55 11.51
C GLU A 59 -5.86 10.86 10.75
N LYS A 60 -5.27 11.85 11.43
CA LYS A 60 -4.88 13.11 10.79
C LYS A 60 -3.85 12.90 9.67
N ALA A 61 -2.87 12.01 9.86
CA ALA A 61 -1.88 11.71 8.83
C ALA A 61 -2.52 11.01 7.62
N GLN A 62 -3.48 10.11 7.83
CA GLN A 62 -4.20 9.38 6.77
C GLN A 62 -5.11 10.28 5.93
N THR A 63 -5.51 11.47 6.42
CA THR A 63 -6.21 12.46 5.57
C THR A 63 -5.31 13.07 4.48
N LYS A 64 -3.99 12.94 4.60
CA LYS A 64 -3.04 13.47 3.62
C LYS A 64 -2.88 12.49 2.47
N THR A 65 -2.61 13.04 1.28
CA THR A 65 -2.30 12.21 0.11
C THR A 65 -0.99 11.46 0.31
N PHE A 66 -0.84 10.31 -0.34
CA PHE A 66 0.40 9.52 -0.28
C PHE A 66 1.65 10.34 -0.57
N GLY A 67 1.61 11.16 -1.63
CA GLY A 67 2.72 12.03 -1.98
C GLY A 67 3.05 13.07 -0.89
N ALA A 68 2.06 13.60 -0.18
CA ALA A 68 2.29 14.52 0.91
C ALA A 68 2.95 13.84 2.13
N THR A 69 2.58 12.60 2.42
CA THR A 69 3.22 11.78 3.47
C THR A 69 4.66 11.48 3.12
N LEU A 70 4.94 11.00 1.89
CA LEU A 70 6.30 10.72 1.42
C LEU A 70 7.19 11.96 1.44
N HIS A 71 6.67 13.11 1.01
CA HIS A 71 7.41 14.36 1.07
C HIS A 71 7.81 14.75 2.50
N GLN A 72 6.94 14.51 3.49
CA GLN A 72 7.25 14.79 4.90
C GLN A 72 8.30 13.83 5.46
N ILE A 73 8.24 12.53 5.12
CA ILE A 73 9.25 11.54 5.51
C ILE A 73 10.62 11.91 4.90
N ALA A 74 10.65 12.25 3.61
CA ALA A 74 11.87 12.67 2.92
C ALA A 74 12.46 13.95 3.51
N LYS A 75 11.62 14.97 3.76
CA LYS A 75 12.04 16.23 4.40
C LYS A 75 12.62 16.02 5.79
N ALA A 76 12.16 15.02 6.53
CA ALA A 76 12.69 14.67 7.84
C ALA A 76 14.01 13.88 7.77
N GLY A 77 14.49 13.50 6.58
CA GLY A 77 15.71 12.71 6.40
C GLY A 77 15.59 11.27 6.90
N LEU A 78 14.36 10.75 6.95
CA LEU A 78 14.04 9.46 7.57
C LEU A 78 13.96 8.28 6.59
N ILE A 79 14.27 8.53 5.32
CA ILE A 79 14.27 7.52 4.27
C ILE A 79 15.53 7.64 3.44
N SER A 80 16.08 6.51 3.01
CA SER A 80 17.26 6.52 2.15
C SER A 80 16.91 7.05 0.75
N PRO A 81 17.86 7.67 0.02
CA PRO A 81 17.61 8.15 -1.34
C PRO A 81 17.15 7.05 -2.31
N GLU A 82 17.62 5.82 -2.12
CA GLU A 82 17.20 4.67 -2.90
C GLU A 82 15.72 4.37 -2.68
N MET A 83 15.27 4.37 -1.42
CA MET A 83 13.88 4.09 -1.10
C MET A 83 12.97 5.26 -1.51
N GLU A 84 13.39 6.51 -1.33
CA GLU A 84 12.68 7.68 -1.85
C GLU A 84 12.42 7.56 -3.36
N LYS A 85 13.43 7.13 -4.14
CA LYS A 85 13.29 6.90 -5.58
C LYS A 85 12.24 5.82 -5.88
N ARG A 86 12.23 4.72 -5.13
CA ARG A 86 11.24 3.62 -5.30
C ARG A 86 9.83 4.10 -4.98
N PHE A 87 9.64 4.77 -3.84
CA PHE A 87 8.36 5.37 -3.47
C PHE A 87 7.85 6.38 -4.50
N THR A 88 8.73 7.24 -5.00
CA THR A 88 8.39 8.22 -6.05
C THR A 88 7.96 7.54 -7.33
N LYS A 89 8.64 6.46 -7.73
CA LYS A 89 8.24 5.66 -8.90
C LYS A 89 6.86 5.04 -8.69
N LEU A 90 6.62 4.41 -7.54
CA LEU A 90 5.32 3.80 -7.25
C LEU A 90 4.20 4.84 -7.15
N LEU A 91 4.46 6.02 -6.61
CA LEU A 91 3.51 7.13 -6.58
C LEU A 91 3.10 7.56 -8.00
N ALA A 92 4.06 7.62 -8.93
CA ALA A 92 3.76 7.93 -10.32
C ALA A 92 2.86 6.85 -10.96
N GLU A 93 3.11 5.58 -10.66
CA GLU A 93 2.29 4.45 -11.10
C GLU A 93 0.88 4.50 -10.51
N ARG A 94 0.74 4.76 -9.21
CA ARG A 94 -0.55 4.96 -8.53
C ARG A 94 -1.35 6.10 -9.15
N ASN A 95 -0.70 7.24 -9.40
CA ASN A 95 -1.34 8.39 -10.04
C ASN A 95 -1.78 8.05 -11.48
N TRP A 96 -1.00 7.28 -12.23
CA TRP A 96 -1.42 6.76 -13.52
C TRP A 96 -2.63 5.84 -13.38
N LEU A 97 -2.62 4.90 -12.43
CA LEU A 97 -3.69 3.94 -12.22
C LEU A 97 -5.03 4.63 -11.95
N VAL A 98 -5.03 5.63 -11.07
CA VAL A 98 -6.25 6.34 -10.64
C VAL A 98 -6.75 7.33 -11.69
N HIS A 99 -5.85 8.02 -12.42
CA HIS A 99 -6.25 9.13 -13.28
C HIS A 99 -6.26 8.82 -14.77
N ARG A 100 -5.51 7.81 -15.24
CA ARG A 100 -5.20 7.64 -16.68
C ARG A 100 -5.42 6.24 -17.22
N SER A 101 -5.32 5.19 -16.39
CA SER A 101 -5.38 3.77 -16.81
C SER A 101 -6.53 3.45 -17.76
N ARG A 102 -7.77 3.86 -17.44
CA ARG A 102 -8.94 3.60 -18.28
C ARG A 102 -8.82 4.22 -19.67
N ALA A 103 -8.29 5.44 -19.78
CA ALA A 103 -8.18 6.14 -21.06
C ALA A 103 -7.02 5.61 -21.90
N GLU A 104 -5.90 5.28 -21.26
CA GLU A 104 -4.68 4.81 -21.92
C GLU A 104 -4.71 3.30 -22.23
N SER A 105 -5.64 2.54 -21.65
CA SER A 105 -5.76 1.07 -21.83
C SER A 105 -7.05 0.63 -22.54
N ARG A 106 -7.65 1.47 -23.38
CA ARG A 106 -8.95 1.16 -24.04
C ARG A 106 -8.94 -0.07 -24.95
N ASN A 107 -7.79 -0.42 -25.52
CA ASN A 107 -7.69 -1.50 -26.51
C ASN A 107 -7.37 -2.88 -25.90
N VAL A 108 -7.19 -2.98 -24.58
CA VAL A 108 -6.77 -4.24 -23.91
C VAL A 108 -7.79 -5.37 -24.09
N ILE A 109 -9.07 -5.04 -24.24
CA ILE A 109 -10.15 -6.01 -24.48
C ILE A 109 -10.07 -6.62 -25.89
N HIS A 110 -9.25 -6.06 -26.77
CA HIS A 110 -9.16 -6.46 -28.18
C HIS A 110 -7.75 -6.86 -28.62
N ASN A 111 -6.74 -6.73 -27.74
CA ASN A 111 -5.35 -6.95 -28.09
C ASN A 111 -4.60 -7.67 -26.96
N ASP A 112 -4.03 -8.83 -27.28
CA ASP A 112 -3.38 -9.73 -26.31
C ASP A 112 -2.12 -9.13 -25.70
N SER A 113 -1.31 -8.48 -26.54
CA SER A 113 -0.08 -7.83 -26.09
C SER A 113 -0.41 -6.66 -25.16
N ALA A 114 -1.42 -5.86 -25.49
CA ALA A 114 -1.88 -4.75 -24.64
C ALA A 114 -2.46 -5.28 -23.33
N MET A 115 -3.22 -6.37 -23.38
CA MET A 115 -3.77 -7.04 -22.20
C MET A 115 -2.66 -7.54 -21.26
N ALA A 116 -1.70 -8.30 -21.79
CA ALA A 116 -0.57 -8.82 -21.03
C ALA A 116 0.28 -7.70 -20.43
N ALA A 117 0.51 -6.62 -21.19
CA ALA A 117 1.26 -5.46 -20.71
C ALA A 117 0.54 -4.75 -19.55
N LEU A 118 -0.79 -4.59 -19.62
CA LEU A 118 -1.56 -3.99 -18.53
C LEU A 118 -1.53 -4.87 -17.28
N VAL A 119 -1.79 -6.17 -17.42
CA VAL A 119 -1.75 -7.12 -16.29
C VAL A 119 -0.37 -7.11 -15.64
N GLY A 120 0.71 -7.24 -16.41
CA GLY A 120 2.06 -7.20 -15.88
C GLY A 120 2.40 -5.88 -15.18
N ARG A 121 1.87 -4.76 -15.65
CA ARG A 121 2.03 -3.46 -14.97
C ARG A 121 1.28 -3.41 -13.64
N LEU A 122 0.06 -3.92 -13.57
CA LEU A 122 -0.75 -3.98 -12.35
C LEU A 122 -0.09 -4.90 -11.30
N ASP A 123 0.39 -6.07 -11.73
CA ASP A 123 1.11 -7.01 -10.87
C ASP A 123 2.41 -6.38 -10.33
N ALA A 124 3.17 -5.68 -11.18
CA ALA A 124 4.38 -4.98 -10.76
C ALA A 124 4.09 -3.91 -9.69
N MET A 125 2.96 -3.21 -9.77
CA MET A 125 2.54 -2.25 -8.73
C MET A 125 2.27 -2.97 -7.41
N ALA A 126 1.52 -4.07 -7.44
CA ALA A 126 1.19 -4.84 -6.24
C ALA A 126 2.43 -5.44 -5.58
N VAL A 127 3.34 -6.01 -6.38
CA VAL A 127 4.62 -6.56 -5.91
C VAL A 127 5.50 -5.49 -5.28
N GLU A 128 5.61 -4.33 -5.93
CA GLU A 128 6.41 -3.22 -5.39
C GLU A 128 5.79 -2.64 -4.11
N ALA A 129 4.46 -2.53 -4.04
CA ALA A 129 3.77 -2.08 -2.84
C ALA A 129 4.05 -3.02 -1.65
N LEU A 130 3.96 -4.34 -1.86
CA LEU A 130 4.30 -5.33 -0.84
C LEU A 130 5.77 -5.26 -0.42
N ALA A 131 6.69 -5.03 -1.37
CA ALA A 131 8.11 -4.89 -1.07
C ALA A 131 8.38 -3.65 -0.19
N LEU A 132 7.71 -2.54 -0.47
CA LEU A 132 7.83 -1.30 0.32
C LEU A 132 7.14 -1.42 1.69
N LEU A 133 6.04 -2.16 1.80
CA LEU A 133 5.42 -2.51 3.09
C LEU A 133 6.40 -3.24 4.00
N LYS A 134 7.06 -4.28 3.47
CA LYS A 134 8.09 -5.04 4.21
C LYS A 134 9.28 -4.17 4.63
N TYR A 135 9.66 -3.21 3.79
CA TYR A 135 10.69 -2.24 4.14
C TYR A 135 10.26 -1.35 5.33
N ILE A 136 9.05 -0.79 5.28
CA ILE A 136 8.52 0.04 6.37
C ILE A 136 8.41 -0.76 7.68
N ASP A 137 7.99 -2.03 7.61
CA ASP A 137 7.92 -2.91 8.76
C ASP A 137 9.30 -3.11 9.41
N ALA A 138 10.32 -3.41 8.60
CA ALA A 138 11.69 -3.57 9.08
C ALA A 138 12.24 -2.28 9.73
N GLU A 139 12.00 -1.12 9.12
CA GLU A 139 12.43 0.19 9.65
C GLU A 139 11.69 0.53 10.95
N THR A 140 10.38 0.28 10.99
CA THR A 140 9.55 0.46 12.19
C THR A 140 10.08 -0.39 13.35
N GLY A 141 10.33 -1.68 13.10
CA GLY A 141 10.91 -2.58 14.09
C GLY A 141 12.29 -2.12 14.58
N SER A 142 13.15 -1.66 13.67
CA SER A 142 14.46 -1.10 14.01
C SER A 142 14.34 0.14 14.90
N PHE A 143 13.42 1.04 14.56
CA PHE A 143 13.18 2.27 15.30
C PHE A 143 12.69 2.00 16.72
N VAL A 144 11.65 1.19 16.90
CA VAL A 144 11.09 0.94 18.25
C VAL A 144 12.07 0.21 19.17
N ARG A 145 12.89 -0.71 18.61
CA ARG A 145 13.97 -1.37 19.37
C ARG A 145 15.02 -0.38 19.86
N LYS A 146 15.47 0.54 19.00
CA LYS A 146 16.40 1.62 19.38
C LYS A 146 15.82 2.52 20.48
N HIS A 147 14.49 2.64 20.55
CA HIS A 147 13.78 3.44 21.54
C HIS A 147 13.32 2.65 22.78
N GLY A 148 13.82 1.43 22.96
CA GLY A 148 13.68 0.66 24.19
C GLY A 148 12.45 -0.25 24.27
N VAL A 149 11.76 -0.50 23.16
CA VAL A 149 10.70 -1.51 23.09
C VAL A 149 11.34 -2.88 22.87
N SER A 150 11.10 -3.82 23.77
CA SER A 150 11.64 -5.19 23.66
C SER A 150 10.83 -6.02 22.65
N MET A 151 11.49 -6.94 21.95
CA MET A 151 10.79 -7.87 21.04
C MET A 151 9.76 -8.72 21.76
N HIS A 152 10.07 -9.16 22.99
CA HIS A 152 9.12 -9.90 23.81
C HIS A 152 7.82 -9.11 24.07
N TYR A 153 7.92 -7.80 24.34
CA TYR A 153 6.74 -6.97 24.50
C TYR A 153 5.93 -6.87 23.21
N VAL A 154 6.59 -6.68 22.07
CA VAL A 154 5.93 -6.65 20.75
C VAL A 154 5.22 -7.98 20.48
N GLU A 155 5.89 -9.11 20.69
CA GLU A 155 5.32 -10.45 20.48
C GLU A 155 4.11 -10.71 21.38
N GLN A 156 4.17 -10.32 22.65
CA GLN A 156 3.05 -10.46 23.58
C GLN A 156 1.83 -9.64 23.14
N VAL A 157 2.03 -8.37 22.79
CA VAL A 157 0.93 -7.49 22.36
C VAL A 157 0.35 -7.96 21.02
N SER A 158 1.20 -8.35 20.07
CA SER A 158 0.77 -8.92 18.79
C SER A 158 -0.06 -10.18 18.96
N LYS A 159 0.34 -11.08 19.88
CA LYS A 159 -0.43 -12.29 20.19
C LYS A 159 -1.80 -11.95 20.78
N GLN A 160 -1.87 -11.01 21.73
CA GLN A 160 -3.14 -10.57 22.33
C GLN A 160 -4.08 -9.95 21.29
N LEU A 161 -3.55 -9.14 20.38
CA LEU A 161 -4.32 -8.54 19.29
C LEU A 161 -4.87 -9.61 18.34
N LEU A 162 -4.06 -10.60 17.94
CA LEU A 162 -4.51 -11.71 17.10
C LEU A 162 -5.60 -12.53 17.78
N GLU A 163 -5.46 -12.82 19.08
CA GLU A 163 -6.49 -13.53 19.86
C GLU A 163 -7.81 -12.75 19.91
N GLN A 164 -7.76 -11.43 20.10
CA GLN A 164 -8.94 -10.56 20.07
C GLN A 164 -9.61 -10.57 18.69
N TRP A 165 -8.81 -10.55 17.63
CA TRP A 165 -9.32 -10.57 16.26
C TRP A 165 -10.03 -11.88 15.93
N TYR A 166 -9.40 -13.02 16.25
CA TYR A 166 -10.03 -14.33 16.06
C TYR A 166 -11.27 -14.52 16.94
N ALA A 167 -11.33 -13.90 18.12
CA ALA A 167 -12.52 -13.93 18.96
C ALA A 167 -13.65 -13.04 18.42
N ALA A 168 -13.32 -11.93 17.75
CA ALA A 168 -14.29 -11.02 17.14
C ALA A 168 -14.92 -11.60 15.86
N ASP A 169 -14.16 -12.38 15.08
CA ASP A 169 -14.66 -13.09 13.89
C ASP A 169 -15.50 -14.34 14.22
N ALA A 170 -15.56 -14.74 15.51
CA ALA A 170 -16.32 -15.89 16.00
C ALA A 170 -17.74 -15.55 16.52
N LEU A 171 -18.16 -14.28 16.41
CA LEU A 171 -19.49 -13.76 16.77
C LEU A 171 -20.28 -13.32 15.54
#